data_AF-A0A7D5P0G6-F1
#
_entry.id   AF-A0A7D5P0G6-F1
#
_cell.length_a   1.000
_cell.length_b   1.000
_cell.length_c   1.000
_cell.angle_alpha   90.00
_cell.angle_beta   90.00
_cell.angle_gamma   90.00
#
_symmetry.space_group_name_H-M   'P 1'
#
loop_
_entity.id
_entity.type
_entity.pdbx_description
1 polymer ?
#
loop_
_entity_poly.entity_id
_entity_poly.type
_entity_poly.pdbx_seq_one_letter_code
_entity_poly.pdbx_strand_id
1 'polypeptide(L)'
;MVCLVCGSTTSPGSYMCGRCFKRVSNTLLLGATAIDPMADQRMLSHGSVMLMIGPSFIGEVRLGKGPDPGLTFERMMASEDRSHVPSFIDRYLADLGIETVLRGDEMVPGRELIPRMVNAAAVMDTSDERWARPCLRMANLISLAVKEAASLPIEPSDSFQLVNELATMAEKFYSRAMKDPKLDRTARGNRALMLHWIGRSEEALVELKDLSRTSTDKAERAETSIKMAVVQSAVGMKAEALASLSEADPDDPRYMAIRSEIGGSA
;
A
#
# COMPACT_ATOMS: atom_id res chain seq x y z
N MET A 1 -28.36 8.05 -8.55
CA MET A 1 -27.64 7.80 -9.82
C MET A 1 -27.92 6.36 -10.26
N VAL A 2 -27.33 5.88 -11.34
CA VAL A 2 -27.44 4.47 -11.75
C VAL A 2 -26.07 3.84 -11.86
N CYS A 3 -25.98 2.56 -11.52
CA CYS A 3 -24.78 1.77 -11.69
C CYS A 3 -24.42 1.65 -13.18
N LEU A 4 -23.18 1.97 -13.54
CA LEU A 4 -22.70 1.92 -14.92
C LEU A 4 -22.64 0.50 -15.51
N VAL A 5 -22.66 -0.54 -14.65
CA VAL A 5 -22.54 -1.94 -15.07
C VAL A 5 -23.91 -2.60 -15.26
N CYS A 6 -24.85 -2.40 -14.34
CA CYS A 6 -26.15 -3.10 -14.36
C CYS A 6 -27.38 -2.19 -14.36
N GLY A 7 -27.21 -0.86 -14.38
CA GLY A 7 -28.31 0.11 -14.41
C GLY A 7 -29.15 0.21 -13.12
N SER A 8 -28.79 -0.51 -12.05
CA SER A 8 -29.50 -0.43 -10.77
C SER A 8 -29.32 0.94 -10.11
N THR A 9 -30.31 1.37 -9.31
CA THR A 9 -30.24 2.62 -8.54
C THR A 9 -29.05 2.61 -7.58
N THR A 10 -28.27 3.69 -7.59
CA THR A 10 -27.15 3.93 -6.68
C THR A 10 -27.33 5.22 -5.88
N SER A 11 -26.70 5.26 -4.71
CA SER A 11 -26.57 6.46 -3.89
C SER A 11 -25.86 7.61 -4.64
N PRO A 12 -26.12 8.87 -4.27
CA PRO A 12 -25.42 10.01 -4.86
C PRO A 12 -23.90 9.88 -4.70
N GLY A 13 -23.14 10.12 -5.76
CA GLY A 13 -21.68 9.93 -5.80
C GLY A 13 -21.19 8.54 -6.20
N SER A 14 -22.05 7.51 -6.15
CA SER A 14 -21.69 6.13 -6.46
C SER A 14 -21.96 5.76 -7.92
N TYR A 15 -20.94 5.28 -8.64
CA TYR A 15 -21.04 4.84 -10.03
C TYR A 15 -21.21 3.32 -10.17
N MET A 16 -21.00 2.55 -9.09
CA MET A 16 -21.15 1.09 -9.09
C MET A 16 -21.90 0.59 -7.85
N CYS A 17 -22.87 -0.31 -8.06
CA CYS A 17 -23.62 -0.92 -6.97
C CYS A 17 -22.84 -2.07 -6.33
N GLY A 18 -23.15 -2.40 -5.07
CA GLY A 18 -22.50 -3.49 -4.32
C GLY A 18 -22.52 -4.85 -5.01
N ARG A 19 -23.59 -5.17 -5.77
CA ARG A 19 -23.67 -6.43 -6.52
C ARG A 19 -22.66 -6.52 -7.64
N CYS A 20 -22.48 -5.43 -8.40
CA CYS A 20 -21.49 -5.39 -9.46
C CYS A 20 -20.09 -5.33 -8.88
N PHE A 21 -19.90 -4.58 -7.80
CA PHE A 21 -18.63 -4.54 -7.08
C PHE A 21 -18.20 -5.93 -6.60
N LYS A 22 -19.07 -6.70 -5.94
CA LYS A 22 -18.74 -8.07 -5.47
C LYS A 22 -18.34 -9.05 -6.59
N ARG A 23 -18.72 -8.78 -7.84
CA ARG A 23 -18.29 -9.60 -8.99
C ARG A 23 -16.86 -9.28 -9.44
N VAL A 24 -16.38 -8.07 -9.19
CA VAL A 24 -15.05 -7.59 -9.61
C VAL A 24 -14.10 -7.34 -8.45
N SER A 25 -14.59 -7.36 -7.19
CA SER A 25 -13.82 -7.06 -5.99
C SER A 25 -12.62 -7.98 -5.85
N ASN A 26 -12.79 -9.28 -6.16
CA ASN A 26 -11.68 -10.25 -6.15
C ASN A 26 -10.55 -9.90 -7.12
N THR A 27 -10.85 -9.20 -8.22
CA THR A 27 -9.87 -8.72 -9.20
C THR A 27 -9.25 -7.38 -8.77
N LEU A 28 -9.99 -6.56 -8.02
CA LEU A 28 -9.58 -5.23 -7.57
C LEU A 28 -8.76 -5.28 -6.26
N LEU A 29 -8.94 -6.31 -5.43
CA LEU A 29 -8.40 -6.38 -4.06
C LEU A 29 -6.88 -6.16 -3.97
N LEU A 30 -6.12 -6.51 -5.02
CA LEU A 30 -4.67 -6.28 -5.11
C LEU A 30 -4.20 -5.99 -6.56
N GLY A 31 -5.13 -5.59 -7.44
CA GLY A 31 -4.90 -5.42 -8.89
C GLY A 31 -5.03 -3.98 -9.41
N ALA A 32 -5.33 -3.00 -8.55
CA ALA A 32 -5.62 -1.62 -8.94
C ALA A 32 -4.36 -0.74 -9.21
N THR A 33 -3.38 -1.34 -9.86
CA THR A 33 -2.13 -0.72 -10.33
C THR A 33 -1.76 -1.26 -11.71
N ALA A 34 -2.75 -1.76 -12.44
CA ALA A 34 -2.68 -1.93 -13.88
C ALA A 34 -3.05 -0.62 -14.59
N ILE A 35 -2.51 0.50 -14.13
CA ILE A 35 -2.09 1.56 -15.05
C ILE A 35 -0.60 1.34 -15.18
N ASP A 36 -0.19 0.67 -16.25
CA ASP A 36 1.21 0.55 -16.61
C ASP A 36 1.79 1.98 -16.67
N PRO A 37 2.73 2.38 -15.79
CA PRO A 37 3.35 3.70 -15.89
C PRO A 37 4.11 3.84 -17.23
N MET A 38 4.38 2.74 -17.93
CA MET A 38 4.92 2.73 -19.28
C MET A 38 3.88 2.79 -20.41
N ALA A 39 2.57 2.66 -20.12
CA ALA A 39 1.54 2.91 -21.12
C ALA A 39 1.43 4.42 -21.42
N ASP A 40 1.79 5.30 -20.47
CA ASP A 40 1.71 6.75 -20.66
C ASP A 40 3.09 7.44 -20.82
N GLN A 41 4.18 6.92 -20.22
CA GLN A 41 5.50 7.57 -20.37
C GLN A 41 6.19 7.33 -21.73
N ARG A 42 5.76 6.32 -22.51
CA ARG A 42 6.40 5.99 -23.81
C ARG A 42 5.93 6.86 -24.98
N MET A 43 4.96 7.75 -24.79
CA MET A 43 4.54 8.71 -25.81
C MET A 43 5.45 9.96 -25.88
N LEU A 44 6.41 10.14 -24.95
CA LEU A 44 7.12 11.43 -24.81
C LEU A 44 8.66 11.41 -24.92
N SER A 45 9.33 10.29 -25.16
CA SER A 45 10.78 10.35 -25.37
C SER A 45 11.29 9.41 -26.46
N HIS A 46 12.05 10.01 -27.37
CA HIS A 46 12.57 9.44 -28.58
C HIS A 46 13.66 8.39 -28.30
N GLY A 47 13.67 7.33 -29.12
CA GLY A 47 14.88 6.56 -29.39
C GLY A 47 15.11 5.32 -28.53
N SER A 48 14.30 4.28 -28.73
CA SER A 48 14.81 2.91 -28.70
C SER A 48 13.86 1.98 -29.46
N VAL A 49 14.42 1.20 -30.38
CA VAL A 49 13.69 0.18 -31.15
C VAL A 49 13.41 -0.99 -30.21
N MET A 50 12.14 -1.29 -29.98
CA MET A 50 11.71 -2.47 -29.21
C MET A 50 10.85 -3.37 -30.10
N LEU A 51 11.26 -4.63 -30.21
CA LEU A 51 10.55 -5.66 -30.95
C LEU A 51 9.23 -5.98 -30.23
N MET A 52 8.09 -5.66 -30.85
CA MET A 52 6.77 -5.98 -30.32
C MET A 52 6.45 -7.45 -30.53
N ILE A 53 6.27 -8.20 -29.44
CA ILE A 53 5.46 -9.42 -29.41
C ILE A 53 4.17 -9.03 -28.67
N GLY A 54 3.01 -9.35 -29.27
CA GLY A 54 1.69 -8.78 -28.99
C GLY A 54 1.13 -8.92 -27.55
N PRO A 55 -0.13 -8.51 -27.33
CA PRO A 55 -0.65 -8.23 -26.00
C PRO A 55 -0.91 -9.51 -25.22
N SER A 56 0.03 -9.90 -24.35
CA SER A 56 -0.23 -10.94 -23.36
C SER A 56 -0.98 -10.33 -22.17
N PHE A 57 -2.31 -10.32 -22.25
CA PHE A 57 -3.18 -9.93 -21.14
C PHE A 57 -3.20 -10.96 -19.99
N ILE A 58 -2.59 -12.14 -20.14
CA ILE A 58 -2.69 -13.26 -19.17
C ILE A 58 -1.35 -14.05 -19.04
N GLY A 59 -0.26 -13.62 -19.68
CA GLY A 59 0.98 -14.42 -19.74
C GLY A 59 2.17 -13.69 -19.15
N GLU A 60 2.75 -14.23 -18.08
CA GLU A 60 4.09 -13.85 -17.63
C GLU A 60 5.12 -14.36 -18.65
N VAL A 61 5.47 -13.54 -19.65
CA VAL A 61 6.65 -13.81 -20.49
C VAL A 61 7.83 -13.07 -19.89
N ARG A 62 8.54 -13.72 -18.95
CA ARG A 62 9.86 -13.25 -18.52
C ARG A 62 10.95 -13.92 -19.36
N LEU A 63 11.63 -13.11 -20.16
CA LEU A 63 12.89 -13.47 -20.83
C LEU A 63 14.07 -13.38 -19.83
N GLY A 64 13.98 -14.10 -18.71
CA GLY A 64 15.01 -14.16 -17.66
C GLY A 64 15.44 -15.60 -17.38
N LYS A 65 16.71 -15.80 -17.01
CA LYS A 65 17.30 -17.13 -16.69
C LYS A 65 16.89 -17.63 -15.30
N GLY A 66 15.59 -17.76 -15.01
CA GLY A 66 15.11 -18.22 -13.70
C GLY A 66 13.77 -18.95 -13.76
N PRO A 67 13.46 -19.79 -12.76
CA PRO A 67 12.15 -20.44 -12.64
C PRO A 67 11.06 -19.40 -12.37
N ASP A 68 9.86 -19.69 -12.85
CA ASP A 68 8.67 -18.87 -12.63
C ASP A 68 8.42 -18.65 -11.11
N PRO A 69 8.25 -17.39 -10.64
CA PRO A 69 8.01 -17.09 -9.23
C PRO A 69 6.76 -17.77 -8.67
N GLY A 70 5.71 -17.91 -9.50
CA GLY A 70 4.48 -18.62 -9.13
C GLY A 70 4.74 -20.09 -8.82
N LEU A 71 5.34 -20.82 -9.77
CA LEU A 71 5.74 -22.22 -9.57
C LEU A 71 6.72 -22.40 -8.41
N THR A 72 7.63 -21.45 -8.20
CA THR A 72 8.58 -21.49 -7.08
C THR A 72 7.86 -21.39 -5.75
N PHE A 73 6.92 -20.45 -5.62
CA PHE A 73 6.09 -20.29 -4.43
C PHE A 73 5.23 -21.54 -4.17
N GLU A 74 4.59 -22.10 -5.20
CA GLU A 74 3.78 -23.32 -5.08
C GLU A 74 4.60 -24.51 -4.58
N ARG A 75 5.82 -24.69 -5.10
CA ARG A 75 6.74 -25.73 -4.63
C ARG A 75 7.12 -25.54 -3.16
N MET A 76 7.37 -24.29 -2.73
CA MET A 76 7.66 -24.00 -1.33
C MET A 76 6.45 -24.29 -0.43
N MET A 77 5.23 -24.00 -0.88
CA MET A 77 4.02 -24.30 -0.12
C MET A 77 3.72 -25.80 -0.03
N ALA A 78 4.08 -26.56 -1.07
CA ALA A 78 3.96 -28.03 -1.11
C ALA A 78 5.05 -28.76 -0.31
N SER A 79 6.16 -28.09 -0.01
CA SER A 79 7.25 -28.61 0.81
C SER A 79 6.83 -28.77 2.28
N GLU A 80 7.40 -29.78 2.95
CA GLU A 80 7.29 -29.95 4.40
C GLU A 80 8.04 -28.82 5.14
N ASP A 81 9.20 -28.43 4.62
CA ASP A 81 9.94 -27.27 5.12
C ASP A 81 9.49 -26.00 4.38
N ARG A 82 8.86 -25.10 5.14
CA ARG A 82 8.35 -23.79 4.69
C ARG A 82 9.16 -22.62 5.24
N SER A 83 10.35 -22.87 5.79
CA SER A 83 11.19 -21.86 6.44
C SER A 83 11.72 -20.77 5.50
N HIS A 84 11.72 -21.01 4.19
CA HIS A 84 12.15 -20.06 3.15
C HIS A 84 11.04 -19.14 2.64
N VAL A 85 9.77 -19.47 2.92
CA VAL A 85 8.61 -18.68 2.50
C VAL A 85 8.71 -17.20 2.92
N PRO A 86 9.09 -16.85 4.17
CA PRO A 86 9.19 -15.45 4.59
C PRO A 86 10.21 -14.67 3.74
N SER A 87 11.38 -15.26 3.48
CA SER A 87 12.44 -14.63 2.70
C SER A 87 12.06 -14.45 1.23
N PHE A 88 11.32 -15.41 0.66
CA PHE A 88 10.79 -15.29 -0.69
C PHE A 88 9.78 -14.14 -0.78
N ILE A 89 8.82 -14.07 0.14
CA ILE A 89 7.80 -13.01 0.17
C ILE A 89 8.47 -11.64 0.35
N ASP A 90 9.40 -11.50 1.31
CA ASP A 90 10.11 -10.23 1.55
C ASP A 90 10.82 -9.73 0.29
N ARG A 91 11.61 -10.62 -0.35
CA ARG A 91 12.34 -10.28 -1.58
C ARG A 91 11.40 -9.97 -2.73
N TYR A 92 10.37 -10.78 -2.94
CA TYR A 92 9.43 -10.58 -4.04
C TYR A 92 8.71 -9.24 -3.91
N LEU A 93 8.22 -8.89 -2.71
CA LEU A 93 7.55 -7.60 -2.48
C LEU A 93 8.52 -6.42 -2.58
N ALA A 94 9.77 -6.57 -2.12
CA ALA A 94 10.81 -5.56 -2.29
C ALA A 94 11.13 -5.30 -3.77
N ASP A 95 11.26 -6.36 -4.58
CA ASP A 95 11.52 -6.27 -6.02
C ASP A 95 10.36 -5.61 -6.79
N LEU A 96 9.15 -5.60 -6.21
CA LEU A 96 7.98 -4.87 -6.72
C LEU A 96 7.92 -3.40 -6.28
N GLY A 97 8.90 -2.92 -5.51
CA GLY A 97 8.95 -1.54 -5.03
C GLY A 97 8.15 -1.27 -3.76
N ILE A 98 7.65 -2.30 -3.07
CA ILE A 98 6.96 -2.13 -1.78
C ILE A 98 8.03 -1.95 -0.71
N GLU A 99 8.34 -0.73 -0.30
CA GLU A 99 9.34 -0.42 0.72
C GLU A 99 8.90 -0.79 2.14
N THR A 100 9.84 -0.77 3.09
CA THR A 100 9.52 -0.90 4.52
C THR A 100 8.90 0.38 5.08
N VAL A 101 9.22 1.53 4.51
CA VAL A 101 8.62 2.83 4.86
C VAL A 101 7.48 3.09 3.88
N LEU A 102 6.28 3.29 4.41
CA LEU A 102 5.09 3.60 3.61
C LEU A 102 5.01 5.11 3.37
N ARG A 103 4.94 5.52 2.11
CA ARG A 103 4.86 6.91 1.65
C ARG A 103 3.46 7.26 1.14
N GLY A 104 2.77 6.30 0.55
CA GLY A 104 1.41 6.42 0.02
C GLY A 104 1.35 6.69 -1.48
N ASP A 105 2.46 6.89 -2.17
CA ASP A 105 2.57 7.12 -3.62
C ASP A 105 3.16 5.92 -4.37
N GLU A 106 3.40 4.80 -3.67
CA GLU A 106 4.00 3.61 -4.26
C GLU A 106 3.09 2.97 -5.33
N MET A 107 3.65 2.75 -6.51
CA MET A 107 2.97 2.09 -7.63
C MET A 107 3.34 0.61 -7.68
N VAL A 108 2.47 -0.26 -7.15
CA VAL A 108 2.75 -1.69 -7.00
C VAL A 108 2.04 -2.52 -8.06
N PRO A 109 2.68 -3.04 -9.13
CA PRO A 109 1.97 -3.65 -10.25
C PRO A 109 1.07 -4.83 -9.86
N GLY A 110 -0.11 -4.91 -10.48
CA GLY A 110 -1.05 -6.01 -10.27
C GLY A 110 -0.44 -7.36 -10.70
N ARG A 111 -0.34 -8.31 -9.75
CA ARG A 111 0.21 -9.66 -9.99
C ARG A 111 -0.67 -10.69 -9.30
N GLU A 112 -1.01 -11.78 -9.99
CA GLU A 112 -1.82 -12.86 -9.40
C GLU A 112 -1.15 -13.54 -8.18
N LEU A 113 0.18 -13.52 -8.12
CA LEU A 113 0.91 -14.13 -7.01
C LEU A 113 0.71 -13.35 -5.70
N ILE A 114 0.47 -12.04 -5.75
CA ILE A 114 0.29 -11.18 -4.58
C ILE A 114 -0.85 -11.67 -3.66
N PRO A 115 -2.11 -11.82 -4.13
CA PRO A 115 -3.19 -12.34 -3.29
C PRO A 115 -2.93 -13.76 -2.81
N ARG A 116 -2.27 -14.60 -3.60
CA ARG A 116 -1.91 -15.97 -3.17
C ARG A 116 -0.96 -15.95 -1.98
N MET A 117 0.07 -15.10 -2.01
CA MET A 117 1.03 -14.96 -0.90
C MET A 117 0.38 -14.38 0.35
N VAL A 118 -0.43 -13.33 0.21
CA VAL A 118 -1.12 -12.70 1.36
C VAL A 118 -2.07 -13.70 2.03
N ASN A 119 -2.87 -14.43 1.25
CA ASN A 119 -3.79 -15.44 1.77
C ASN A 119 -3.06 -16.62 2.42
N ALA A 120 -1.95 -17.08 1.83
CA ALA A 120 -1.12 -18.12 2.41
C ALA A 120 -0.52 -17.66 3.76
N ALA A 121 0.06 -16.46 3.81
CA ALA A 121 0.66 -15.93 5.03
C ALA A 121 -0.37 -15.71 6.14
N ALA A 122 -1.62 -15.38 5.79
CA ALA A 122 -2.70 -15.17 6.76
C ALA A 122 -3.09 -16.44 7.55
N VAL A 123 -2.81 -17.64 7.01
CA VAL A 123 -3.10 -18.93 7.67
C VAL A 123 -1.86 -19.63 8.24
N MET A 124 -0.66 -19.11 7.96
CA MET A 124 0.59 -19.66 8.47
C MET A 124 0.88 -19.17 9.88
N ASP A 125 1.67 -19.95 10.63
CA ASP A 125 2.29 -19.43 11.85
C ASP A 125 3.37 -18.42 11.46
N THR A 126 3.03 -17.16 11.62
CA THR A 126 3.94 -16.05 11.35
C THR A 126 4.77 -15.69 12.59
N SER A 127 4.72 -16.47 13.68
CA SER A 127 5.32 -16.14 14.98
C SER A 127 6.86 -16.04 15.03
N ASP A 128 7.56 -16.51 14.00
CA ASP A 128 9.02 -16.43 13.82
C ASP A 128 9.48 -15.01 13.42
N GLU A 129 10.61 -14.53 13.96
CA GLU A 129 11.25 -13.24 13.66
C GLU A 129 11.45 -13.03 12.15
N ARG A 130 11.70 -14.11 11.38
CA ARG A 130 11.83 -14.08 9.92
C ARG A 130 10.61 -13.49 9.20
N TRP A 131 9.43 -13.55 9.84
CA TRP A 131 8.20 -13.00 9.29
C TRP A 131 8.03 -11.49 9.52
N ALA A 132 8.81 -10.86 10.40
CA ALA A 132 8.53 -9.47 10.78
C ALA A 132 8.60 -8.51 9.58
N ARG A 133 9.64 -8.61 8.76
CA ARG A 133 9.81 -7.78 7.55
C ARG A 133 8.81 -8.10 6.42
N PRO A 134 8.56 -9.35 6.01
CA PRO A 134 7.54 -9.62 5.01
C PRO A 134 6.13 -9.25 5.51
N CYS A 135 5.82 -9.41 6.80
CA CYS A 135 4.57 -8.92 7.38
C CYS A 135 4.47 -7.40 7.27
N LEU A 136 5.53 -6.64 7.56
CA LEU A 136 5.54 -5.19 7.37
C LEU A 136 5.24 -4.80 5.91
N ARG A 137 5.89 -5.44 4.93
CA ARG A 137 5.63 -5.15 3.50
C ARG A 137 4.23 -5.55 3.07
N MET A 138 3.70 -6.69 3.53
CA MET A 138 2.32 -7.08 3.27
C MET A 138 1.33 -6.09 3.88
N ALA A 139 1.59 -5.60 5.10
CA ALA A 139 0.76 -4.58 5.74
C ALA A 139 0.78 -3.26 4.95
N ASN A 140 1.95 -2.83 4.47
CA ASN A 140 2.09 -1.65 3.61
C ASN A 140 1.30 -1.81 2.30
N LEU A 141 1.46 -2.95 1.62
CA LEU A 141 0.70 -3.31 0.42
C LEU A 141 -0.81 -3.23 0.65
N ILE A 142 -1.31 -3.85 1.73
CA ILE A 142 -2.74 -3.83 2.05
C ILE A 142 -3.18 -2.42 2.43
N SER A 143 -2.34 -1.62 3.08
CA SER A 143 -2.63 -0.21 3.41
C SER A 143 -2.78 0.64 2.15
N LEU A 144 -1.98 0.40 1.11
CA LEU A 144 -2.17 1.04 -0.20
C LEU A 144 -3.53 0.63 -0.80
N ALA A 145 -3.89 -0.65 -0.72
CA ALA A 145 -5.21 -1.10 -1.15
C ALA A 145 -6.35 -0.47 -0.33
N VAL A 146 -6.16 -0.21 0.97
CA VAL A 146 -7.10 0.53 1.83
C VAL A 146 -7.28 1.97 1.35
N LYS A 147 -6.17 2.67 1.04
CA LYS A 147 -6.21 4.04 0.51
C LYS A 147 -7.02 4.11 -0.78
N GLU A 148 -6.73 3.21 -1.71
CA GLU A 148 -7.45 3.14 -2.99
C GLU A 148 -8.92 2.79 -2.76
N ALA A 149 -9.21 1.79 -1.94
CA ALA A 149 -10.57 1.37 -1.59
C ALA A 149 -11.40 2.52 -1.00
N ALA A 150 -10.80 3.34 -0.13
CA ALA A 150 -11.46 4.50 0.48
C ALA A 150 -11.82 5.59 -0.55
N SER A 151 -11.12 5.63 -1.70
CA SER A 151 -11.39 6.57 -2.80
C SER A 151 -12.37 6.05 -3.86
N LEU A 152 -12.74 4.76 -3.82
CA LEU A 152 -13.59 4.16 -4.83
C LEU A 152 -15.02 4.74 -4.80
N PRO A 153 -15.58 5.14 -5.96
CA PRO A 153 -16.94 5.67 -6.05
C PRO A 153 -17.98 4.54 -6.09
N ILE A 154 -18.01 3.72 -5.05
CA ILE A 154 -18.97 2.62 -4.85
C ILE A 154 -19.93 2.97 -3.72
N GLU A 155 -20.98 2.16 -3.55
CA GLU A 155 -21.94 2.32 -2.45
C GLU A 155 -21.22 2.45 -1.09
N PRO A 156 -21.53 3.48 -0.27
CA PRO A 156 -20.82 3.74 0.98
C PRO A 156 -20.76 2.52 1.89
N SER A 157 -21.86 1.77 2.02
CA SER A 157 -21.89 0.55 2.85
C SER A 157 -20.88 -0.51 2.40
N ASP A 158 -20.75 -0.73 1.09
CA ASP A 158 -19.82 -1.72 0.54
C ASP A 158 -18.37 -1.20 0.58
N SER A 159 -18.15 0.11 0.38
CA SER A 159 -16.85 0.76 0.55
C SER A 159 -16.35 0.62 2.00
N PHE A 160 -17.19 0.98 2.98
CA PHE A 160 -16.83 0.84 4.38
C PHE A 160 -16.55 -0.62 4.77
N GLN A 161 -17.33 -1.57 4.25
CA GLN A 161 -17.07 -2.98 4.50
C GLN A 161 -15.69 -3.41 3.95
N LEU A 162 -15.40 -3.08 2.69
CA LEU A 162 -14.12 -3.39 2.05
C LEU A 162 -12.93 -2.76 2.78
N VAL A 163 -13.03 -1.47 3.08
CA VAL A 163 -12.01 -0.72 3.82
C VAL A 163 -11.76 -1.35 5.18
N ASN A 164 -12.81 -1.73 5.91
CA ASN A 164 -12.69 -2.37 7.22
C ASN A 164 -12.06 -3.77 7.13
N GLU A 165 -12.43 -4.57 6.13
CA GLU A 165 -11.84 -5.91 5.91
C GLU A 165 -10.34 -5.81 5.60
N LEU A 166 -9.96 -4.92 4.69
CA LEU A 166 -8.56 -4.68 4.34
C LEU A 166 -7.77 -4.10 5.53
N ALA A 167 -8.32 -3.10 6.22
CA ALA A 167 -7.67 -2.50 7.39
C ALA A 167 -7.46 -3.55 8.49
N THR A 168 -8.46 -4.40 8.76
CA THR A 168 -8.33 -5.49 9.74
C THR A 168 -7.25 -6.49 9.34
N MET A 169 -7.09 -6.77 8.05
CA MET A 169 -6.02 -7.64 7.55
C MET A 169 -4.64 -6.99 7.69
N ALA A 170 -4.50 -5.72 7.32
CA ALA A 170 -3.27 -4.96 7.50
C ALA A 170 -2.86 -4.87 8.99
N GLU A 171 -3.82 -4.64 9.89
CA GLU A 171 -3.60 -4.59 11.34
C GLU A 171 -3.00 -5.89 11.89
N LYS A 172 -3.45 -7.05 11.40
CA LYS A 172 -2.87 -8.34 11.80
C LYS A 172 -1.38 -8.42 11.43
N PHE A 173 -1.02 -7.97 10.24
CA PHE A 173 0.37 -7.98 9.78
C PHE A 173 1.22 -6.91 10.46
N TYR A 174 0.70 -5.71 10.70
CA TYR A 174 1.40 -4.68 11.49
C TYR A 174 1.64 -5.14 12.92
N SER A 175 0.62 -5.67 13.59
CA SER A 175 0.73 -6.21 14.96
C SER A 175 1.80 -7.31 15.03
N ARG A 176 1.96 -8.07 13.95
CA ARG A 176 3.01 -9.08 13.84
C ARG A 176 4.40 -8.46 13.65
N ALA A 177 4.54 -7.49 12.75
CA ALA A 177 5.79 -6.77 12.52
C ALA A 177 6.27 -6.01 13.77
N MET A 178 5.36 -5.44 14.55
CA MET A 178 5.66 -4.70 15.81
C MET A 178 6.30 -5.57 16.90
N LYS A 179 6.20 -6.90 16.81
CA LYS A 179 6.88 -7.80 17.74
C LYS A 179 8.40 -7.79 17.56
N ASP A 180 8.91 -7.31 16.42
CA ASP A 180 10.34 -7.06 16.20
C ASP A 180 10.68 -5.62 16.61
N PRO A 181 11.51 -5.43 17.65
CA PRO A 181 11.89 -4.10 18.14
C PRO A 181 12.53 -3.19 17.07
N LYS A 182 13.17 -3.76 16.04
CA LYS A 182 13.79 -2.98 14.95
C LYS A 182 12.76 -2.43 13.98
N LEU A 183 11.58 -3.06 13.89
CA LEU A 183 10.53 -2.69 12.95
C LEU A 183 9.34 -2.01 13.63
N ASP A 184 9.19 -2.13 14.95
CA ASP A 184 8.07 -1.57 15.72
C ASP A 184 7.75 -0.12 15.36
N ARG A 185 8.75 0.76 15.44
CA ARG A 185 8.57 2.18 15.16
C ARG A 185 8.14 2.46 13.71
N THR A 186 8.74 1.73 12.77
CA THR A 186 8.38 1.84 11.34
C THR A 186 6.96 1.33 11.10
N ALA A 187 6.59 0.20 11.69
CA ALA A 187 5.27 -0.40 11.60
C ALA A 187 4.19 0.51 12.19
N ARG A 188 4.41 1.09 13.37
CA ARG A 188 3.53 2.07 14.01
C ARG A 188 3.35 3.33 13.15
N GLY A 189 4.43 3.86 12.58
CA GLY A 189 4.37 5.01 11.69
C GLY A 189 3.58 4.73 10.41
N ASN A 190 3.79 3.57 9.77
CA ASN A 190 3.04 3.18 8.57
C ASN A 190 1.55 2.91 8.88
N ARG A 191 1.29 2.23 9.99
CA ARG A 191 -0.07 2.01 10.51
C ARG A 191 -0.80 3.32 10.75
N ALA A 192 -0.14 4.34 11.28
CA ALA A 192 -0.75 5.66 11.48
C ALA A 192 -1.21 6.30 10.15
N LEU A 193 -0.45 6.14 9.05
CA LEU A 193 -0.92 6.59 7.72
C LEU A 193 -2.17 5.82 7.27
N MET A 194 -2.21 4.51 7.48
CA MET A 194 -3.40 3.71 7.19
C MET A 194 -4.60 4.17 8.03
N LEU A 195 -4.42 4.45 9.33
CA LEU A 195 -5.46 4.99 10.20
C LEU A 195 -6.00 6.32 9.66
N HIS A 196 -5.12 7.19 9.17
CA HIS A 196 -5.53 8.43 8.52
C HIS A 196 -6.39 8.16 7.27
N TRP A 197 -6.01 7.24 6.39
CA TRP A 197 -6.76 6.91 5.18
C TRP A 197 -8.16 6.34 5.44
N ILE A 198 -8.38 5.70 6.59
CA ILE A 198 -9.70 5.23 7.03
C ILE A 198 -10.47 6.26 7.86
N GLY A 199 -10.02 7.52 7.89
CA GLY A 199 -10.68 8.64 8.57
C GLY A 199 -10.37 8.78 10.06
N ARG A 200 -9.43 7.98 10.61
CA ARG A 200 -9.02 8.02 12.02
C ARG A 200 -7.77 8.89 12.22
N SER A 201 -7.79 10.09 11.64
CA SER A 201 -6.65 11.02 11.64
C SER A 201 -6.21 11.46 13.04
N GLU A 202 -7.14 11.60 13.99
CA GLU A 202 -6.80 11.96 15.37
C GLU A 202 -5.94 10.89 16.04
N GLU A 203 -6.34 9.62 15.90
CA GLU A 203 -5.58 8.47 16.42
C GLU A 203 -4.22 8.35 15.75
N ALA A 204 -4.15 8.55 14.43
CA ALA A 204 -2.90 8.61 13.69
C ALA A 204 -1.95 9.67 14.24
N LEU A 205 -2.44 10.88 14.50
CA LEU A 205 -1.63 11.97 15.05
C LEU A 205 -1.15 11.71 16.48
N VAL A 206 -1.97 11.05 17.32
CA VAL A 206 -1.54 10.63 18.66
C VAL A 206 -0.36 9.66 18.55
N GLU A 207 -0.46 8.66 17.68
CA GLU A 207 0.59 7.66 17.49
C GLU A 207 1.88 8.29 16.93
N LEU A 208 1.77 9.16 15.92
CA LEU A 208 2.93 9.83 15.33
C LEU A 208 3.61 10.81 16.30
N LYS A 209 2.85 11.53 17.14
CA LYS A 209 3.42 12.40 18.18
C LYS A 209 4.18 11.61 19.24
N ASP A 210 3.67 10.45 19.64
CA ASP A 210 4.36 9.54 20.55
C ASP A 210 5.68 9.04 19.95
N LEU A 211 5.67 8.63 18.68
CA LEU A 211 6.89 8.23 17.96
C LEU A 211 7.90 9.38 17.87
N SER A 212 7.48 10.59 17.51
CA SER A 212 8.36 11.76 17.41
C SER A 212 9.05 12.07 18.74
N ARG A 213 8.32 12.02 19.86
CA ARG A 213 8.85 12.29 21.22
C ARG A 213 9.85 11.25 21.71
N THR A 214 9.67 10.00 21.32
CA THR A 214 10.45 8.86 21.84
C THR A 214 11.63 8.49 20.95
N SER A 215 11.70 9.00 19.71
CA SER A 215 12.81 8.71 18.81
C SER A 215 14.07 9.46 19.21
N THR A 216 15.19 8.76 19.23
CA THR A 216 16.53 9.36 19.32
C THR A 216 17.24 9.42 17.97
N ASP A 217 16.74 8.70 16.96
CA ASP A 217 17.31 8.65 15.62
C ASP A 217 16.84 9.84 14.77
N LYS A 218 17.76 10.47 14.05
CA LYS A 218 17.44 11.66 13.24
C LYS A 218 16.59 11.30 12.02
N ALA A 219 16.89 10.20 11.33
CA ALA A 219 16.18 9.79 10.14
C ALA A 219 14.75 9.34 10.47
N GLU A 220 14.57 8.60 11.56
CA GLU A 220 13.23 8.22 12.04
C GLU A 220 12.37 9.42 12.44
N ARG A 221 12.96 10.44 13.08
CA ARG A 221 12.26 11.68 13.38
C ARG A 221 11.85 12.42 12.11
N ALA A 222 12.75 12.57 11.15
CA ALA A 222 12.45 13.21 9.87
C ALA A 222 11.28 12.50 9.15
N GLU A 223 11.32 11.17 9.07
CA GLU A 223 10.24 10.37 8.47
C GLU A 223 8.91 10.53 9.23
N THR A 224 8.94 10.49 10.56
CA THR A 224 7.74 10.68 11.40
C THR A 224 7.15 12.08 11.21
N SER A 225 8.00 13.10 11.13
CA SER A 225 7.60 14.49 10.91
C SER A 225 6.96 14.71 9.54
N ILE A 226 7.44 14.03 8.49
CA ILE A 226 6.77 14.03 7.18
C ILE A 226 5.38 13.39 7.29
N LYS A 227 5.25 12.22 7.93
CA LYS A 227 3.94 11.58 8.10
C LYS A 227 2.97 12.46 8.90
N MET A 228 3.45 13.14 9.93
CA MET A 228 2.66 14.11 10.67
C MET A 228 2.18 15.25 9.76
N ALA A 229 3.08 15.82 8.96
CA ALA A 229 2.75 16.89 8.03
C ALA A 229 1.71 16.45 6.97
N VAL A 230 1.81 15.21 6.45
CA VAL A 230 0.80 14.61 5.56
C VAL A 230 -0.58 14.62 6.23
N VAL A 231 -0.67 14.03 7.43
CA VAL A 231 -1.95 13.91 8.15
C VAL A 231 -2.51 15.29 8.53
N GLN A 232 -1.65 16.20 9.02
CA GLN A 232 -2.02 17.58 9.40
C GLN A 232 -2.51 18.40 8.20
N SER A 233 -1.83 18.32 7.06
CA SER A 233 -2.25 18.98 5.81
C SER A 233 -3.65 18.51 5.41
N ALA A 234 -3.86 17.19 5.40
CA ALA A 234 -5.12 16.57 4.99
C ALA A 234 -6.31 16.93 5.90
N VAL A 235 -6.09 17.19 7.20
CA VAL A 235 -7.14 17.64 8.13
C VAL A 235 -7.25 19.17 8.25
N GLY A 236 -6.49 19.93 7.46
CA GLY A 236 -6.55 21.41 7.43
C GLY A 236 -5.72 22.13 8.50
N MET A 237 -4.89 21.42 9.26
CA MET A 237 -3.97 21.97 10.26
C MET A 237 -2.67 22.48 9.59
N LYS A 238 -2.81 23.50 8.74
CA LYS A 238 -1.74 23.99 7.87
C LYS A 238 -0.53 24.54 8.62
N ALA A 239 -0.74 25.25 9.73
CA ALA A 239 0.34 25.83 10.52
C ALA A 239 1.18 24.74 11.20
N GLU A 240 0.52 23.73 11.74
CA GLU A 240 1.15 22.58 12.37
C GLU A 240 1.86 21.69 11.36
N ALA A 241 1.31 21.54 10.14
CA ALA A 241 1.97 20.83 9.05
C ALA A 241 3.30 21.50 8.67
N LEU A 242 3.33 22.84 8.54
CA LEU A 242 4.57 23.59 8.29
C LEU A 242 5.58 23.44 9.43
N ALA A 243 5.12 23.44 10.69
CA ALA A 243 5.98 23.22 11.84
C ALA A 243 6.62 21.83 11.80
N SER A 244 5.84 20.78 11.49
CA SER A 244 6.36 19.42 11.33
C SER A 244 7.37 19.33 10.18
N LEU A 245 7.14 20.03 9.06
CA LEU A 245 8.10 20.07 7.95
C LEU A 245 9.46 20.68 8.33
N SER A 246 9.57 21.48 9.39
CA SER A 246 10.87 22.05 9.80
C SER A 246 11.90 21.00 10.24
N GLU A 247 11.43 19.82 10.66
CA GLU A 247 12.26 18.69 11.07
C GLU A 247 12.35 17.58 10.01
N ALA A 248 11.64 17.75 8.89
CA ALA A 248 11.61 16.81 7.78
C ALA A 248 12.83 16.93 6.86
N ASP A 249 13.07 15.91 6.05
CA ASP A 249 14.03 15.98 4.95
C ASP A 249 13.45 16.84 3.81
N PRO A 250 14.08 17.97 3.44
CA PRO A 250 13.60 18.82 2.36
C PRO A 250 13.71 18.17 0.97
N ASP A 251 14.54 17.13 0.81
CA ASP A 251 14.69 16.41 -0.46
C ASP A 251 13.62 15.32 -0.64
N ASP A 252 12.80 15.05 0.38
CA ASP A 252 11.68 14.12 0.26
C ASP A 252 10.59 14.70 -0.66
N PRO A 253 10.13 13.96 -1.69
CA PRO A 253 9.08 14.44 -2.59
C PRO A 253 7.78 14.90 -1.89
N ARG A 254 7.44 14.26 -0.75
CA ARG A 254 6.26 14.61 0.05
C ARG A 254 6.41 15.99 0.70
N TYR A 255 7.63 16.40 1.05
CA TYR A 255 7.90 17.73 1.59
C TYR A 255 7.42 18.82 0.63
N MET A 256 7.84 18.72 -0.63
CA MET A 256 7.51 19.71 -1.65
C MET A 256 6.02 19.71 -1.99
N ALA A 257 5.40 18.52 -2.05
CA ALA A 257 3.96 18.39 -2.26
C ALA A 257 3.17 19.11 -1.16
N ILE A 258 3.43 18.82 0.11
CA ILE A 258 2.74 19.45 1.25
C ILE A 258 2.99 20.97 1.28
N ARG A 259 4.22 21.41 1.03
CA ARG A 259 4.55 22.83 1.01
C ARG A 259 3.81 23.58 -0.10
N SER A 260 3.67 22.96 -1.27
CA SER A 260 2.87 23.51 -2.39
C SER A 260 1.38 23.56 -2.05
N GLU A 261 0.82 22.51 -1.46
CA GLU A 261 -0.60 22.47 -1.04
C GLU A 261 -0.93 23.57 -0.02
N ILE A 262 -0.03 23.81 0.94
CA ILE A 262 -0.22 24.85 1.96
C ILE A 262 -0.05 26.25 1.36
N GLY A 263 0.93 26.45 0.47
CA GLY A 263 1.25 27.73 -0.17
C GLY A 263 0.31 28.13 -1.31
N GLY A 264 -0.40 27.17 -1.94
CA GLY A 264 -1.33 27.40 -3.05
C GLY A 264 -2.73 27.86 -2.65
N SER A 265 -2.95 28.22 -1.39
CA SER A 265 -4.24 28.71 -0.88
C SER A 265 -4.21 30.22 -0.59
N ALA A 266 -3.95 31.03 -1.62
CA ALA A 266 -4.07 32.49 -1.60
C ALA A 266 -5.06 32.96 -2.68
#